data_AF-A0A2D5GAS7-F1
#
_entry.id   AF-A0A2D5GAS7-F1
#
_cell.length_a   1.000
_cell.length_b   1.000
_cell.length_c   1.000
_cell.angle_alpha   90.00
_cell.angle_beta   90.00
_cell.angle_gamma   90.00
#
_symmetry.space_group_name_H-M   'P 1'
#
loop_
_entity.id
_entity.type
_entity.pdbx_description
1 polymer ?
#
loop_
_entity_poly.entity_id
_entity_poly.type
_entity_poly.pdbx_seq_one_letter_code
_entity_poly.pdbx_strand_id
1 'polypeptide(L)'
;MMLKKLFLSILLLTFLTGCQSAYYSAMEQVGVHKRDILVDRVDSAKESQEEAQEQFKSALEQYKAVVNFDGGELEAMYNRLEGEYEDSKSAAESVTKHIDRVEDVAEALFEEWQEELTQYNNASLRRQSERQLRDTKRRYKSLISSMRKAERRMEPVLVALNDNVLYLKHNLNARAIGALKGELNAIRQDVDVLIRDMQTAINESNRFIKELESK
;
A
#
# COMPACT_ATOMS: atom_id res chain seq x y z
N MET A 1 -20.99 -9.21 35.70
CA MET A 1 -21.46 -8.99 34.31
C MET A 1 -20.36 -8.44 33.38
N MET A 2 -19.43 -7.60 33.86
CA MET A 2 -18.28 -7.12 33.05
C MET A 2 -17.26 -8.21 32.68
N LEU A 3 -16.99 -9.19 33.56
CA LEU A 3 -16.07 -10.31 33.25
C LEU A 3 -16.55 -11.22 32.11
N LYS A 4 -17.87 -11.47 32.01
CA LYS A 4 -18.46 -12.24 30.90
C LYS A 4 -18.41 -11.48 29.57
N LYS A 5 -18.56 -10.14 29.60
CA LYS A 5 -18.40 -9.29 28.42
C LYS A 5 -16.93 -9.24 27.96
N LEU A 6 -15.98 -9.18 28.91
CA LEU A 6 -14.54 -9.22 28.61
C LEU A 6 -14.09 -10.55 28.01
N PHE A 7 -14.60 -11.68 28.51
CA PHE A 7 -14.32 -13.01 27.95
C PHE A 7 -14.91 -13.20 26.54
N LEU A 8 -16.09 -12.65 26.27
CA LEU A 8 -16.73 -12.71 24.95
C LEU A 8 -15.99 -11.84 23.92
N SER A 9 -15.44 -10.69 24.34
CA SER A 9 -14.61 -9.83 23.49
C SER A 9 -13.25 -10.46 23.18
N ILE A 10 -12.62 -11.15 24.14
CA ILE A 10 -11.35 -11.87 23.93
C ILE A 10 -11.54 -13.07 22.99
N LEU A 11 -12.65 -13.80 23.10
CA LEU A 11 -12.95 -14.94 22.23
C LEU A 11 -13.24 -14.51 20.77
N LEU A 12 -13.81 -13.33 20.55
CA LEU A 12 -14.08 -12.79 19.21
C LEU A 12 -12.79 -12.35 18.50
N LEU A 13 -11.80 -11.84 19.25
CA LEU A 13 -10.48 -11.47 18.74
C LEU A 13 -9.64 -12.70 18.32
N THR A 14 -9.79 -13.84 19.00
CA THR A 14 -9.12 -15.09 18.61
C THR A 14 -9.70 -15.76 17.36
N PHE A 15 -10.94 -15.41 16.96
CA PHE A 15 -11.55 -15.97 15.75
C PHE A 15 -11.07 -15.29 14.47
N LEU A 16 -10.62 -14.03 14.53
CA LEU A 16 -10.16 -13.30 13.35
C LEU A 16 -8.78 -13.78 12.87
N THR A 17 -7.89 -14.19 13.77
CA THR A 17 -6.58 -14.75 13.41
C THR A 17 -6.67 -16.20 12.91
N GLY A 18 -7.67 -16.97 13.36
CA GLY A 18 -7.90 -18.36 12.93
C GLY A 18 -8.45 -18.52 11.51
N CYS A 19 -9.07 -17.48 10.93
CA CYS A 19 -9.59 -17.55 9.57
C CYS A 19 -8.48 -17.51 8.51
N GLN A 20 -7.41 -16.76 8.75
CA GLN A 20 -6.28 -16.68 7.82
C GLN A 20 -5.43 -17.96 7.84
N SER A 21 -5.15 -18.52 9.03
CA SER A 21 -4.44 -19.80 9.12
C SER A 21 -5.23 -20.93 8.45
N ALA A 22 -6.54 -21.02 8.69
CA ALA A 22 -7.40 -21.99 8.00
C ALA A 22 -7.45 -21.80 6.48
N TYR A 23 -7.45 -20.55 6.00
CA TYR A 23 -7.38 -20.22 4.57
C TYR A 23 -6.07 -20.70 3.93
N TYR A 24 -4.92 -20.39 4.54
CA TYR A 24 -3.63 -20.83 4.00
C TYR A 24 -3.46 -22.36 4.06
N SER A 25 -3.92 -23.00 5.13
CA SER A 25 -3.90 -24.46 5.23
C SER A 25 -4.79 -25.14 4.17
N ALA A 26 -5.94 -24.56 3.81
CA ALA A 26 -6.79 -25.07 2.74
C ALA A 26 -6.14 -24.91 1.35
N MET A 27 -5.45 -23.79 1.10
CA MET A 27 -4.69 -23.57 -0.14
C MET A 27 -3.53 -24.57 -0.29
N GLU A 28 -2.86 -24.91 0.81
CA GLU A 28 -1.77 -25.88 0.82
C GLU A 28 -2.26 -27.31 0.53
N GLN A 29 -3.46 -27.68 0.99
CA GLN A 29 -4.09 -28.96 0.67
C GLN A 29 -4.40 -29.14 -0.83
N VAL A 30 -4.53 -28.03 -1.57
CA VAL A 30 -4.68 -28.03 -3.03
C VAL A 30 -3.39 -27.70 -3.78
N GLY A 31 -2.24 -27.70 -3.08
CA GLY A 31 -0.90 -27.61 -3.67
C GLY A 31 -0.35 -26.18 -3.84
N VAL A 32 -0.98 -25.17 -3.24
CA VAL A 32 -0.48 -23.78 -3.29
C VAL A 32 0.24 -23.44 -1.98
N HIS A 33 1.54 -23.20 -2.06
CA HIS A 33 2.36 -22.90 -0.89
C HIS A 33 2.32 -21.41 -0.53
N LYS A 34 2.47 -21.09 0.76
CA LYS A 34 2.47 -19.69 1.27
C LYS A 34 3.52 -18.81 0.62
N ARG A 35 4.64 -19.39 0.16
CA ARG A 35 5.67 -18.70 -0.63
C ARG A 35 5.09 -18.15 -1.94
N ASP A 36 4.32 -18.95 -2.67
CA ASP A 36 3.78 -18.58 -3.97
C ASP A 36 2.67 -17.53 -3.78
N ILE A 37 1.85 -17.69 -2.73
CA ILE A 37 0.89 -16.67 -2.31
C ILE A 37 1.59 -15.35 -1.97
N LEU A 38 2.75 -15.41 -1.30
CA LEU A 38 3.52 -14.21 -0.95
C LEU A 38 4.03 -13.49 -2.22
N VAL A 39 4.51 -14.22 -3.22
CA VAL A 39 4.91 -13.65 -4.52
C VAL A 39 3.72 -12.90 -5.14
N ASP A 40 2.57 -13.56 -5.25
CA ASP A 40 1.36 -12.96 -5.82
C ASP A 40 0.92 -11.70 -5.04
N ARG A 41 0.98 -11.72 -3.71
CA ARG A 41 0.62 -10.54 -2.89
C ARG A 41 1.59 -9.38 -3.10
N VAL A 42 2.89 -9.66 -3.18
CA VAL A 42 3.89 -8.61 -3.44
C VAL A 42 3.71 -8.04 -4.84
N ASP A 43 3.37 -8.88 -5.82
CA ASP A 43 3.09 -8.45 -7.19
C ASP A 43 1.83 -7.56 -7.28
N SER A 44 0.73 -7.97 -6.66
CA SER A 44 -0.48 -7.12 -6.59
C SER A 44 -0.23 -5.82 -5.81
N ALA A 45 0.60 -5.83 -4.77
CA ALA A 45 0.96 -4.61 -4.05
C ALA A 45 1.79 -3.67 -4.93
N LYS A 46 2.71 -4.21 -5.73
CA LYS A 46 3.47 -3.46 -6.74
C LYS A 46 2.52 -2.84 -7.77
N GLU A 47 1.58 -3.59 -8.34
CA GLU A 47 0.59 -3.08 -9.29
C GLU A 47 -0.25 -1.95 -8.67
N SER A 48 -0.73 -2.10 -7.43
CA SER A 48 -1.47 -1.03 -6.74
C SER A 48 -0.66 0.26 -6.55
N GLN A 49 0.66 0.15 -6.39
CA GLN A 49 1.55 1.30 -6.29
C GLN A 49 1.78 1.96 -7.65
N GLU A 50 1.85 1.18 -8.73
CA GLU A 50 1.92 1.70 -10.10
C GLU A 50 0.63 2.45 -10.46
N GLU A 51 -0.53 1.89 -10.14
CA GLU A 51 -1.84 2.54 -10.33
C GLU A 51 -1.94 3.84 -9.53
N ALA A 52 -1.61 3.81 -8.23
CA ALA A 52 -1.63 5.00 -7.40
C ALA A 52 -0.66 6.07 -7.91
N GLN A 53 0.53 5.68 -8.39
CA GLN A 53 1.50 6.60 -8.97
C GLN A 53 0.90 7.36 -10.17
N GLU A 54 0.23 6.66 -11.08
CA GLU A 54 -0.41 7.30 -12.22
C GLU A 54 -1.60 8.16 -11.78
N GLN A 55 -2.38 7.72 -10.80
CA GLN A 55 -3.51 8.48 -10.28
C GLN A 55 -3.08 9.82 -9.66
N PHE A 56 -2.02 9.84 -8.84
CA PHE A 56 -1.52 11.09 -8.27
C PHE A 56 -0.91 12.03 -9.33
N LYS A 57 -0.39 11.50 -10.44
CA LYS A 57 0.02 12.32 -11.59
C LYS A 57 -1.19 12.94 -12.28
N SER A 58 -2.24 12.15 -12.53
CA SER A 58 -3.49 12.64 -13.13
C SER A 58 -4.13 13.74 -12.29
N ALA A 59 -4.20 13.55 -10.97
CA ALA A 59 -4.68 14.57 -10.05
C ALA A 59 -3.85 15.86 -10.10
N LEU A 60 -2.52 15.76 -10.15
CA LEU A 60 -1.64 16.91 -10.28
C LEU A 60 -1.83 17.63 -11.64
N GLU A 61 -1.99 16.89 -12.73
CA GLU A 61 -2.25 17.48 -14.06
C GLU A 61 -3.61 18.18 -14.10
N GLN A 62 -4.65 17.58 -13.52
CA GLN A 62 -5.97 18.22 -13.41
C GLN A 62 -5.91 19.47 -12.51
N TYR A 63 -5.15 19.41 -11.42
CA TYR A 63 -4.88 20.58 -10.58
C TYR A 63 -4.19 21.71 -11.38
N LYS A 64 -3.17 21.38 -12.18
CA LYS A 64 -2.51 22.33 -13.09
C LYS A 64 -3.49 22.94 -14.09
N ALA A 65 -4.41 22.14 -14.63
CA ALA A 65 -5.43 22.64 -15.55
C ALA A 65 -6.31 23.69 -14.86
N VAL A 66 -6.78 23.42 -13.64
CA VAL A 66 -7.62 24.34 -12.86
C VAL A 66 -6.91 25.68 -12.60
N VAL A 67 -5.63 25.66 -12.19
CA VAL A 67 -4.90 26.90 -11.86
C VAL A 67 -4.43 27.70 -13.07
N ASN A 68 -4.42 27.10 -14.26
CA ASN A 68 -4.14 27.75 -15.53
C ASN A 68 -5.44 28.09 -16.31
N PHE A 69 -6.59 28.09 -15.63
CA PHE A 69 -7.87 28.47 -16.21
C PHE A 69 -7.81 29.84 -16.90
N ASP A 70 -8.17 29.88 -18.18
CA ASP A 70 -8.25 31.09 -19.02
C ASP A 70 -9.60 31.11 -19.78
N GLY A 71 -10.69 31.01 -19.01
CA GLY A 71 -12.05 30.92 -19.56
C GLY A 71 -12.57 29.48 -19.74
N GLY A 72 -13.88 29.34 -19.91
CA GLY A 72 -14.59 28.05 -19.95
C GLY A 72 -15.46 27.81 -18.70
N GLU A 73 -15.93 26.57 -18.52
CA GLU A 73 -16.81 26.21 -17.40
C GLU A 73 -16.01 25.73 -16.18
N LEU A 74 -15.79 26.65 -15.24
CA LEU A 74 -15.04 26.39 -14.00
C LEU A 74 -15.67 25.27 -13.16
N GLU A 75 -17.00 25.13 -13.20
CA GLU A 75 -17.72 24.03 -12.55
C GLU A 75 -17.30 22.66 -13.11
N ALA A 76 -17.15 22.54 -14.43
CA ALA A 76 -16.70 21.28 -15.05
C ALA A 76 -15.26 20.93 -14.64
N MET A 77 -14.39 21.94 -14.50
CA MET A 77 -13.01 21.71 -14.05
C MET A 77 -12.94 21.35 -12.57
N TYR A 78 -13.78 21.97 -11.74
CA TYR A 78 -13.97 21.59 -10.34
C TYR A 78 -14.43 20.12 -10.24
N ASN A 79 -15.48 19.73 -10.96
CA ASN A 79 -16.01 18.36 -10.90
C ASN A 79 -14.96 17.31 -11.29
N ARG A 80 -14.11 17.62 -12.28
CA ARG A 80 -12.98 16.76 -12.65
C ARG A 80 -11.94 16.68 -11.54
N LEU A 81 -11.58 17.80 -10.92
CA LEU A 81 -10.61 17.81 -9.81
C LEU A 81 -11.14 17.06 -8.58
N GLU A 82 -12.43 17.20 -8.25
CA GLU A 82 -13.09 16.43 -7.19
C GLU A 82 -13.05 14.93 -7.50
N GLY A 83 -13.30 14.53 -8.75
CA GLY A 83 -13.16 13.14 -9.19
C GLY A 83 -11.75 12.59 -9.02
N GLU A 84 -10.74 13.31 -9.52
CA GLU A 84 -9.33 12.89 -9.39
C GLU A 84 -8.87 12.77 -7.93
N TYR A 85 -9.42 13.62 -7.04
CA TYR A 85 -9.19 13.51 -5.60
C TYR A 85 -9.78 12.22 -5.02
N GLU A 86 -11.04 11.91 -5.30
CA GLU A 86 -11.70 10.68 -4.81
C GLU A 86 -11.02 9.41 -5.36
N ASP A 87 -10.62 9.44 -6.63
CA ASP A 87 -9.86 8.34 -7.25
C ASP A 87 -8.48 8.18 -6.60
N SER A 88 -7.79 9.28 -6.29
CA SER A 88 -6.50 9.25 -5.55
C SER A 88 -6.66 8.68 -4.15
N LYS A 89 -7.76 9.01 -3.46
CA LYS A 89 -8.07 8.48 -2.14
C LYS A 89 -8.34 6.98 -2.21
N SER A 90 -9.14 6.53 -3.17
CA SER A 90 -9.41 5.10 -3.42
C SER A 90 -8.12 4.33 -3.73
N ALA A 91 -7.25 4.89 -4.57
CA ALA A 91 -5.95 4.30 -4.87
C ALA A 91 -5.07 4.17 -3.62
N ALA A 92 -5.07 5.18 -2.75
CA ALA A 92 -4.33 5.14 -1.49
C ALA A 92 -4.85 4.05 -0.54
N GLU A 93 -6.18 3.91 -0.40
CA GLU A 93 -6.80 2.84 0.38
C GLU A 93 -6.47 1.44 -0.19
N SER A 94 -6.42 1.32 -1.51
CA SER A 94 -6.00 0.09 -2.19
C SER A 94 -4.56 -0.27 -1.83
N VAL A 95 -3.63 0.69 -1.93
CA VAL A 95 -2.22 0.48 -1.55
C VAL A 95 -2.11 0.00 -0.11
N THR A 96 -2.77 0.65 0.86
CA THR A 96 -2.79 0.21 2.26
C THR A 96 -3.22 -1.24 2.39
N LYS A 97 -4.37 -1.59 1.81
CA LYS A 97 -4.94 -2.94 1.89
C LYS A 97 -4.03 -4.01 1.27
N HIS A 98 -3.35 -3.68 0.17
CA HIS A 98 -2.42 -4.60 -0.46
C HIS A 98 -1.14 -4.79 0.37
N ILE A 99 -0.64 -3.73 1.01
CA ILE A 99 0.49 -3.83 1.92
C ILE A 99 0.12 -4.71 3.13
N ASP A 100 -1.05 -4.50 3.75
CA ASP A 100 -1.52 -5.33 4.88
C ASP A 100 -1.53 -6.82 4.51
N ARG A 101 -2.05 -7.17 3.33
CA ARG A 101 -2.09 -8.55 2.83
C ARG A 101 -0.71 -9.17 2.61
N VAL A 102 0.28 -8.38 2.23
CA VAL A 102 1.68 -8.84 2.13
C VAL A 102 2.21 -9.16 3.53
N GLU A 103 1.93 -8.31 4.52
CA GLU A 103 2.37 -8.52 5.90
C GLU A 103 1.78 -9.80 6.49
N ASP A 104 0.47 -10.00 6.34
CA ASP A 104 -0.25 -11.17 6.86
C ASP A 104 0.34 -12.49 6.34
N VAL A 105 0.56 -12.61 5.02
CA VAL A 105 1.11 -13.83 4.41
C VAL A 105 2.57 -14.04 4.82
N ALA A 106 3.35 -12.95 4.88
CA ALA A 106 4.76 -13.04 5.24
C ALA A 106 4.94 -13.49 6.70
N GLU A 107 4.14 -12.97 7.63
CA GLU A 107 4.16 -13.39 9.03
C GLU A 107 3.83 -14.88 9.15
N ALA A 108 2.72 -15.33 8.54
CA ALA A 108 2.33 -16.74 8.54
C ALA A 108 3.41 -17.67 7.95
N LEU A 109 4.02 -17.28 6.81
CA LEU A 109 5.11 -18.04 6.18
C LEU A 109 6.33 -18.13 7.12
N PHE A 110 6.68 -17.03 7.78
CA PHE A 110 7.87 -16.98 8.63
C PHE A 110 7.71 -17.70 9.96
N GLU A 111 6.50 -17.75 10.51
CA GLU A 111 6.15 -18.55 11.68
C GLU A 111 6.25 -20.04 11.35
N GLU A 112 5.56 -20.49 10.30
CA GLU A 112 5.61 -21.89 9.86
C GLU A 112 7.03 -22.35 9.57
N TRP A 113 7.78 -21.59 8.77
CA TRP A 113 9.16 -21.95 8.44
C TRP A 113 10.04 -22.05 9.70
N GLN A 114 9.80 -21.20 10.70
CA GLN A 114 10.54 -21.25 11.96
C GLN A 114 10.22 -22.51 12.78
N GLU A 115 8.97 -22.99 12.76
CA GLU A 115 8.55 -24.22 13.40
C GLU A 115 9.13 -25.46 12.71
N GLU A 116 9.10 -25.48 11.38
CA GLU A 116 9.66 -26.56 10.55
C GLU A 116 11.18 -26.73 10.75
N LEU A 117 11.90 -25.65 11.08
CA LEU A 117 13.32 -25.73 11.43
C LEU A 117 13.60 -26.69 12.60
N THR A 118 12.63 -26.92 13.50
CA THR A 118 12.77 -27.86 14.62
C THR A 118 12.60 -29.32 14.21
N GLN A 119 12.02 -29.57 13.04
CA GLN A 119 11.71 -30.91 12.54
C GLN A 119 12.90 -31.53 11.78
N TYR A 120 13.92 -30.72 11.44
CA TYR A 120 15.12 -31.22 10.76
C TYR A 120 15.99 -32.11 11.65
N ASN A 121 16.20 -33.34 11.20
CA ASN A 121 17.21 -34.24 11.78
C ASN A 121 18.63 -33.97 11.25
N ASN A 122 18.76 -33.48 10.02
CA ASN A 122 20.06 -33.17 9.41
C ASN A 122 20.51 -31.74 9.77
N ALA A 123 21.53 -31.63 10.62
CA ALA A 123 22.04 -30.34 11.10
C ALA A 123 22.58 -29.43 9.98
N SER A 124 23.10 -29.99 8.87
CA SER A 124 23.58 -29.18 7.75
C SER A 124 22.42 -28.53 6.99
N LEU A 125 21.38 -29.31 6.69
CA LEU A 125 20.17 -28.82 6.01
C LEU A 125 19.43 -27.80 6.89
N ARG A 126 19.30 -28.07 8.20
CA ARG A 126 18.71 -27.11 9.15
C ARG A 126 19.41 -25.76 9.11
N ARG A 127 20.74 -25.75 9.19
CA ARG A 127 21.53 -24.50 9.14
C ARG A 127 21.37 -23.79 7.79
N GLN A 128 21.23 -24.52 6.68
CA GLN A 128 21.00 -23.91 5.38
C GLN A 128 19.63 -23.24 5.31
N SER A 129 18.59 -23.93 5.74
CA SER A 129 17.21 -23.42 5.80
C SER A 129 17.12 -22.20 6.72
N GLU A 130 17.76 -22.22 7.89
CA GLU A 130 17.83 -21.08 8.81
C GLU A 130 18.52 -19.85 8.20
N ARG A 131 19.58 -20.05 7.40
CA ARG A 131 20.22 -18.95 6.66
C ARG A 131 19.26 -18.35 5.62
N GLN A 132 18.53 -19.19 4.89
CA GLN A 132 17.55 -18.75 3.91
C GLN A 132 16.42 -17.95 4.59
N LEU A 133 15.84 -18.44 5.68
CA LEU A 133 14.81 -17.73 6.45
C LEU A 133 15.29 -16.35 6.89
N ARG A 134 16.49 -16.27 7.48
CA ARG A 134 17.06 -14.98 7.94
C ARG A 134 17.29 -14.01 6.77
N ASP A 135 17.79 -14.50 5.65
CA ASP A 135 18.01 -13.67 4.46
C ASP A 135 16.69 -13.15 3.88
N THR A 136 15.66 -14.01 3.82
CA THR A 136 14.32 -13.63 3.34
C THR A 136 13.69 -12.60 4.28
N LYS A 137 13.73 -12.81 5.60
CA LYS A 137 13.24 -11.83 6.62
C LYS A 137 13.90 -10.46 6.48
N ARG A 138 15.22 -10.42 6.25
CA ARG A 138 15.96 -9.16 6.05
C ARG A 138 15.45 -8.41 4.83
N ARG A 139 15.24 -9.11 3.72
CA ARG A 139 14.78 -8.52 2.45
C ARG A 139 13.34 -8.06 2.53
N TYR A 140 12.49 -8.88 3.13
CA TYR A 140 11.11 -8.53 3.45
C TYR A 140 11.03 -7.23 4.28
N LYS A 141 11.89 -7.06 5.28
CA LYS A 141 11.93 -5.82 6.08
C LYS A 141 12.23 -4.58 5.22
N SER A 142 13.15 -4.68 4.26
CA SER A 142 13.44 -3.58 3.33
C SER A 142 12.24 -3.28 2.43
N LEU A 143 11.63 -4.33 1.87
CA LEU A 143 10.42 -4.23 1.05
C LEU A 143 9.30 -3.50 1.80
N ILE A 144 8.89 -4.02 2.96
CA ILE A 144 7.73 -3.47 3.67
C ILE A 144 7.97 -2.06 4.18
N SER A 145 9.21 -1.76 4.60
CA SER A 145 9.58 -0.40 5.01
C SER A 145 9.47 0.60 3.85
N SER A 146 9.79 0.18 2.63
CA SER A 146 9.67 1.04 1.44
C SER A 146 8.21 1.27 1.05
N MET A 147 7.39 0.21 1.06
CA MET A 147 5.96 0.28 0.77
C MET A 147 5.23 1.21 1.76
N ARG A 148 5.43 1.00 3.06
CA ARG A 148 4.84 1.84 4.13
C ARG A 148 5.34 3.29 4.07
N LYS A 149 6.55 3.53 3.55
CA LYS A 149 7.06 4.89 3.35
C LYS A 149 6.30 5.61 2.22
N ALA A 150 6.10 4.93 1.08
CA ALA A 150 5.30 5.46 -0.02
C ALA A 150 3.85 5.70 0.43
N GLU A 151 3.26 4.76 1.17
CA GLU A 151 1.91 4.88 1.73
C GLU A 151 1.75 6.14 2.59
N ARG A 152 2.61 6.33 3.60
CA ARG A 152 2.54 7.52 4.47
C ARG A 152 2.75 8.84 3.72
N ARG A 153 3.35 8.80 2.52
CA ARG A 153 3.56 9.99 1.68
C ARG A 153 2.31 10.37 0.89
N MET A 154 1.34 9.47 0.72
CA MET A 154 0.07 9.77 0.05
C MET A 154 -0.79 10.73 0.87
N GLU A 155 -0.81 10.57 2.20
CA GLU A 155 -1.70 11.34 3.09
C GLU A 155 -1.51 12.86 2.98
N PRO A 156 -0.30 13.44 3.07
CA PRO A 156 -0.13 14.90 2.90
C PRO A 156 -0.61 15.41 1.53
N VAL A 157 -0.44 14.62 0.46
CA VAL A 157 -0.91 14.98 -0.88
C VAL A 157 -2.43 14.99 -0.93
N LEU A 158 -3.08 13.96 -0.37
CA LEU A 158 -4.54 13.86 -0.30
C LEU A 158 -5.15 15.00 0.52
N VAL A 159 -4.54 15.34 1.66
CA VAL A 159 -4.97 16.47 2.49
C VAL A 159 -4.91 17.77 1.70
N ALA A 160 -3.79 18.05 1.03
CA ALA A 160 -3.64 19.26 0.23
C ALA A 160 -4.63 19.32 -0.93
N LEU A 161 -4.84 18.21 -1.65
CA LEU A 161 -5.84 18.14 -2.73
C LEU A 161 -7.26 18.38 -2.21
N ASN A 162 -7.63 17.74 -1.11
CA ASN A 162 -8.94 17.90 -0.47
C ASN A 162 -9.23 19.35 -0.07
N ASP A 163 -8.27 20.01 0.58
CA ASP A 163 -8.42 21.41 1.01
C ASP A 163 -8.69 22.33 -0.18
N ASN A 164 -8.01 22.09 -1.30
CA ASN A 164 -8.19 22.87 -2.52
C ASN A 164 -9.52 22.54 -3.23
N VAL A 165 -9.96 21.29 -3.24
CA VAL A 165 -11.29 20.90 -3.74
C VAL A 165 -12.39 21.59 -2.93
N LEU A 166 -12.33 21.51 -1.60
CA LEU A 166 -13.30 22.15 -0.70
C LEU A 166 -13.33 23.66 -0.84
N TYR A 167 -12.16 24.29 -0.96
CA TYR A 167 -12.08 25.74 -1.15
C TYR A 167 -12.69 26.16 -2.50
N LEU A 168 -12.39 25.43 -3.57
CA LEU A 168 -12.91 25.73 -4.91
C LEU A 168 -14.44 25.54 -4.98
N LYS A 169 -14.98 24.51 -4.32
CA LYS A 169 -16.42 24.22 -4.24
C LYS A 169 -17.28 25.42 -3.87
N HIS A 170 -16.81 26.23 -2.93
CA HIS A 170 -17.53 27.40 -2.44
C HIS A 170 -17.14 28.70 -3.13
N ASN A 171 -16.10 28.68 -3.96
CA ASN A 171 -15.47 29.86 -4.51
C ASN A 171 -15.14 29.70 -6.00
N LEU A 172 -16.11 29.29 -6.84
CA LEU A 172 -15.91 29.15 -8.28
C LEU A 172 -15.74 30.53 -8.97
N ASN A 173 -14.58 31.17 -8.75
CA ASN A 173 -14.24 32.48 -9.29
C ASN A 173 -12.71 32.66 -9.45
N ALA A 174 -12.32 33.71 -10.17
CA ALA A 174 -10.91 34.00 -10.47
C ALA A 174 -10.02 34.23 -9.23
N ARG A 175 -10.59 34.73 -8.12
CA ARG A 175 -9.81 34.91 -6.88
C ARG A 175 -9.43 33.56 -6.27
N ALA A 176 -10.30 32.57 -6.35
CA ALA A 176 -9.99 31.23 -5.86
C ALA A 176 -8.92 30.55 -6.70
N ILE A 177 -8.97 30.69 -8.03
CA ILE A 177 -7.91 30.20 -8.93
C ILE A 177 -6.55 30.80 -8.55
N GLY A 178 -6.51 32.10 -8.23
CA GLY A 178 -5.30 32.76 -7.74
C GLY A 178 -4.75 32.17 -6.44
N ALA A 179 -5.61 31.77 -5.50
CA ALA A 179 -5.20 31.12 -4.26
C ALA A 179 -4.64 29.71 -4.52
N LEU A 180 -5.34 28.88 -5.30
CA LEU A 180 -4.87 27.53 -5.68
C LEU A 180 -3.52 27.59 -6.42
N LYS A 181 -3.29 28.62 -7.24
CA LYS A 181 -2.01 28.82 -7.94
C LYS A 181 -0.85 29.00 -6.97
N GLY A 182 -1.08 29.59 -5.79
CA GLY A 182 -0.08 29.72 -4.72
C GLY A 182 0.35 28.37 -4.14
N GLU A 183 -0.57 27.42 -4.04
CA GLU A 183 -0.34 26.08 -3.47
C GLU A 183 0.29 25.09 -4.47
N LEU A 184 0.22 25.37 -5.78
CA LEU A 184 0.66 24.46 -6.85
C LEU A 184 2.07 23.90 -6.63
N ASN A 185 3.02 24.75 -6.21
CA ASN A 185 4.41 24.34 -6.06
C ASN A 185 4.60 23.34 -4.92
N ALA A 186 3.88 23.50 -3.81
CA ALA A 186 3.95 22.58 -2.68
C ALA A 186 3.37 21.22 -3.06
N ILE A 187 2.17 21.20 -3.65
CA ILE A 187 1.50 19.97 -4.10
C ILE A 187 2.37 19.23 -5.13
N ARG A 188 2.92 19.94 -6.12
CA ARG A 188 3.83 19.36 -7.11
C ARG A 188 5.04 18.70 -6.44
N GLN A 189 5.66 19.38 -5.47
CA GLN A 189 6.83 18.85 -4.79
C GLN A 189 6.49 17.59 -3.98
N ASP A 190 5.34 17.56 -3.30
CA ASP A 190 4.91 16.39 -2.54
C ASP A 190 4.59 15.20 -3.46
N VAL A 191 3.95 15.44 -4.60
CA VAL A 191 3.72 14.43 -5.64
C VAL A 191 5.05 13.93 -6.24
N ASP A 192 6.01 14.82 -6.53
CA ASP A 192 7.34 14.43 -7.04
C ASP A 192 8.13 13.57 -6.03
N VAL A 193 7.93 13.78 -4.72
CA VAL A 193 8.49 12.93 -3.66
C VAL A 193 7.75 11.59 -3.60
N LEU A 194 6.41 11.62 -3.65
CA LEU A 194 5.56 10.44 -3.63
C LEU A 194 5.92 9.46 -4.76
N ILE A 195 6.00 9.95 -5.99
CA ILE A 195 6.37 9.15 -7.17
C ILE A 195 7.73 8.47 -6.97
N ARG A 196 8.72 9.17 -6.41
CA ARG A 196 10.05 8.59 -6.14
C ARG A 196 10.02 7.52 -5.04
N ASP A 197 9.24 7.74 -3.99
CA ASP A 197 9.07 6.76 -2.92
C ASP A 197 8.32 5.50 -3.44
N MET A 198 7.29 5.66 -4.30
CA MET A 198 6.58 4.57 -4.98
C MET A 198 7.51 3.79 -5.91
N GLN A 199 8.28 4.47 -6.77
CA GLN A 199 9.24 3.81 -7.66
C GLN A 199 10.29 3.01 -6.87
N THR A 200 10.70 3.50 -5.71
CA THR A 200 11.59 2.76 -4.80
C THR A 200 10.92 1.49 -4.30
N ALA A 201 9.67 1.58 -3.84
CA ALA A 201 8.91 0.42 -3.37
C ALA A 201 8.68 -0.63 -4.47
N ILE A 202 8.31 -0.20 -5.69
CA ILE A 202 8.16 -1.07 -6.87
C ILE A 202 9.47 -1.82 -7.18
N ASN A 203 10.62 -1.13 -7.12
CA ASN A 203 11.92 -1.75 -7.34
C ASN A 203 12.30 -2.76 -6.25
N GLU A 204 11.93 -2.48 -5.00
CA GLU A 204 12.08 -3.41 -3.88
C GLU A 204 11.21 -4.66 -4.08
N SER A 205 9.96 -4.50 -4.54
CA SER A 205 9.04 -5.60 -4.87
C SER A 205 9.62 -6.52 -5.94
N ASN A 206 10.07 -5.96 -7.06
CA ASN A 206 10.69 -6.71 -8.15
C ASN A 206 11.92 -7.49 -7.68
N ARG A 207 12.74 -6.88 -6.81
CA ARG A 207 13.91 -7.55 -6.25
C ARG A 207 13.52 -8.69 -5.31
N PHE A 208 12.53 -8.47 -4.45
CA PHE A 208 12.05 -9.49 -3.52
C PHE A 208 11.47 -10.70 -4.26
N ILE A 209 10.59 -10.49 -5.23
CA ILE A 209 9.99 -11.56 -6.06
C ILE A 209 11.08 -12.38 -6.74
N LYS A 210 11.97 -11.72 -7.49
CA LYS A 210 13.06 -12.40 -8.21
C LYS A 210 13.92 -13.26 -7.31
N GLU A 211 14.25 -12.77 -6.12
CA GLU A 211 15.09 -13.49 -5.17
C GLU A 211 14.37 -14.65 -4.48
N LEU A 212 13.06 -14.53 -4.28
CA LEU A 212 12.23 -15.58 -3.68
C LEU A 212 11.97 -16.73 -4.69
N GLU A 213 11.86 -16.41 -5.99
CA GLU A 213 11.71 -17.39 -7.08
C GLU A 213 13.02 -18.08 -7.46
N SER A 214 14.17 -17.40 -7.31
CA SER A 214 15.49 -17.94 -7.68
C SER A 214 16.05 -19.03 -6.74
N LYS A 215 15.27 -19.49 -5.76
CA LYS A 215 15.68 -20.41 -4.69
C LYS A 215 14.76 -21.62 -4.59
#